data_AF-A0A535F8P7-F1
#
_entry.id   AF-A0A535F8P7-F1
#
_cell.length_a   1.000
_cell.length_b   1.000
_cell.length_c   1.000
_cell.angle_alpha   90.00
_cell.angle_beta   90.00
_cell.angle_gamma   90.00
#
_symmetry.space_group_name_H-M   'P 1'
#
loop_
_entity.id
_entity.type
_entity.pdbx_description
1 polymer ?
#
loop_
_entity_poly.entity_id
_entity_poly.type
_entity_poly.pdbx_seq_one_letter_code
_entity_poly.pdbx_strand_id
1 'polypeptide(L)'
;MQKPTQPRHRLLRRLLFPYSGDEALSFKQSLRVLLAWMVILPLLMSLSTVVLAAIFSYPLQKIGLFFLFTFLSGFFIFGGLGMLVVITNNSSARIRQARKASNVHNTQGGRYGS
;
A
#
# COMPACT_ATOMS: atom_id res chain seq x y z
N MET A 1 12.17 23.50 -22.62
CA MET A 1 10.77 23.31 -22.18
C MET A 1 10.53 21.82 -21.94
N GLN A 2 10.59 21.36 -20.69
CA GLN A 2 10.33 19.96 -20.35
C GLN A 2 8.83 19.78 -20.08
N LYS A 3 8.13 19.03 -20.95
CA LYS A 3 6.72 18.66 -20.75
C LYS A 3 6.61 17.79 -19.49
N PRO A 4 5.77 18.12 -18.50
CA PRO A 4 5.48 17.19 -17.42
C PRO A 4 4.68 16.02 -18.01
N THR A 5 5.31 14.85 -18.11
CA THR A 5 4.67 13.59 -18.46
C THR A 5 3.64 13.27 -17.37
N GLN A 6 2.36 13.60 -17.64
CA GLN A 6 1.27 13.21 -16.77
C GLN A 6 1.25 11.67 -16.63
N PRO A 7 1.21 11.13 -15.40
CA PRO A 7 1.24 9.70 -15.20
C PRO A 7 -0.10 9.10 -15.63
N ARG A 8 -0.07 8.40 -16.77
CA ARG A 8 -1.21 7.76 -17.47
C ARG A 8 -1.93 6.67 -16.64
N HIS A 9 -1.40 6.31 -15.47
CA HIS A 9 -1.93 5.25 -14.58
C HIS A 9 -2.37 5.78 -13.21
N ARG A 10 -3.11 6.89 -13.18
CA ARG A 10 -3.52 7.56 -11.92
C ARG A 10 -4.36 6.66 -10.99
N LEU A 11 -5.14 5.73 -11.55
CA LEU A 11 -6.01 4.82 -10.80
C LEU A 11 -5.25 3.60 -10.24
N LEU A 12 -4.50 2.90 -11.09
CA LEU A 12 -3.63 1.79 -10.67
C LEU A 12 -2.57 2.25 -9.66
N ARG A 13 -1.99 3.43 -9.87
CA ARG A 13 -1.09 4.05 -8.89
C ARG A 13 -1.85 4.39 -7.60
N ARG A 14 -3.07 4.91 -7.64
CA ARG A 14 -3.88 5.14 -6.42
C ARG A 14 -4.19 3.86 -5.64
N LEU A 15 -4.36 2.74 -6.34
CA LEU A 15 -4.74 1.46 -5.76
C LEU A 15 -3.52 0.69 -5.21
N LEU A 16 -2.40 0.70 -5.94
CA LEU A 16 -1.18 -0.04 -5.61
C LEU A 16 -0.17 0.80 -4.81
N PHE A 17 -0.01 2.09 -5.12
CA PHE A 17 0.96 2.98 -4.48
C PHE A 17 0.52 4.45 -4.56
N PRO A 18 -0.39 4.93 -3.69
CA PRO A 18 -0.88 6.31 -3.71
C PRO A 18 0.17 7.26 -3.12
N TYR A 19 1.38 7.24 -3.68
CA TYR A 19 2.51 8.01 -3.21
C TYR A 19 3.03 8.88 -4.34
N SER A 20 3.06 10.19 -4.10
CA SER A 20 3.65 11.17 -5.01
C SER A 20 5.04 11.62 -4.56
N GLY A 21 5.64 11.05 -3.52
CA GLY A 21 7.04 11.37 -3.17
C GLY A 21 7.25 12.47 -2.14
N ASP A 22 6.29 13.38 -1.98
CA ASP A 22 6.55 14.69 -1.36
C ASP A 22 5.99 14.90 0.05
N GLU A 23 5.02 14.11 0.52
CA GLU A 23 4.39 14.30 1.84
C GLU A 23 4.24 13.00 2.63
N ALA A 24 4.37 13.10 3.96
CA ALA A 24 4.10 11.99 4.88
C ALA A 24 2.63 11.59 4.80
N LEU A 25 2.35 10.28 4.73
CA LEU A 25 1.00 9.77 4.52
C LEU A 25 0.08 10.19 5.67
N SER A 26 -1.09 10.76 5.34
CA SER A 26 -2.17 10.94 6.31
C SER A 26 -2.68 9.56 6.76
N PHE A 27 -2.86 9.38 8.07
CA PHE A 27 -3.31 8.13 8.68
C PHE A 27 -4.55 7.52 8.00
N LYS A 28 -5.48 8.38 7.53
CA LYS A 28 -6.70 7.98 6.82
C LYS A 28 -6.42 7.35 5.45
N GLN A 29 -5.40 7.82 4.73
CA GLN A 29 -5.03 7.29 3.41
C GLN A 29 -4.30 5.95 3.54
N SER A 30 -3.39 5.80 4.51
CA SER A 30 -2.75 4.51 4.83
C SER A 30 -3.79 3.47 5.22
N LEU A 31 -4.75 3.85 6.07
CA LEU A 31 -5.79 2.93 6.52
C LEU A 31 -6.67 2.46 5.37
N ARG A 32 -7.02 3.35 4.44
CA ARG A 32 -7.84 2.99 3.27
C ARG A 32 -7.12 2.01 2.34
N VAL A 33 -5.82 2.19 2.11
CA VAL A 33 -5.02 1.28 1.29
C VAL A 33 -4.86 -0.07 1.98
N LEU A 34 -4.56 -0.04 3.27
CA LEU A 34 -4.44 -1.24 4.09
C LEU A 34 -5.74 -2.05 4.08
N LEU A 35 -6.89 -1.40 4.30
CA LEU A 35 -8.20 -2.05 4.20
C LEU A 35 -8.49 -2.56 2.78
N ALA A 36 -8.15 -1.81 1.74
CA ALA A 36 -8.34 -2.25 0.36
C ALA A 36 -7.52 -3.51 0.07
N TRP A 37 -6.26 -3.57 0.50
CA TRP A 37 -5.40 -4.75 0.30
C TRP A 37 -5.85 -5.94 1.15
N MET A 38 -6.25 -5.71 2.41
CA MET A 38 -6.75 -6.74 3.31
C MET A 38 -8.06 -7.37 2.86
N VAL A 39 -8.87 -6.67 2.06
CA VAL A 39 -10.17 -7.20 1.62
C VAL A 39 -10.12 -7.66 0.19
N ILE A 40 -9.61 -6.84 -0.74
CA ILE A 40 -9.70 -7.13 -2.18
C ILE A 40 -8.81 -8.32 -2.55
N LEU A 41 -7.57 -8.39 -2.07
CA LEU A 41 -6.64 -9.46 -2.45
C LEU A 41 -7.08 -10.83 -1.88
N PRO A 42 -7.44 -10.95 -0.58
CA PRO A 42 -7.95 -12.20 -0.05
C PRO A 42 -9.26 -12.62 -0.68
N LEU A 43 -10.16 -11.67 -0.95
CA LEU A 43 -11.43 -11.97 -1.63
C LEU A 43 -11.19 -12.56 -3.02
N LEU A 44 -10.28 -11.98 -3.81
CA LEU A 44 -9.94 -12.48 -5.14
C LEU A 44 -9.36 -13.91 -5.06
N MET A 45 -8.44 -14.16 -4.12
CA MET A 45 -7.88 -15.51 -3.92
C MET A 45 -8.93 -16.52 -3.43
N SER A 46 -9.82 -16.12 -2.52
CA SER A 46 -10.88 -16.98 -2.03
C SER A 46 -11.89 -17.32 -3.11
N LEU A 47 -12.27 -16.35 -3.96
CA LEU A 47 -13.11 -16.62 -5.14
C LEU A 47 -12.42 -17.61 -6.09
N SER A 48 -11.12 -17.46 -6.31
CA SER A 48 -10.33 -18.40 -7.13
C SER A 48 -10.35 -19.81 -6.54
N THR A 49 -10.25 -19.90 -5.21
CA THR A 49 -10.29 -21.17 -4.47
C THR A 49 -11.66 -21.83 -4.58
N VAL A 50 -12.74 -21.06 -4.52
CA VAL A 50 -14.11 -21.56 -4.73
C VAL A 50 -14.29 -22.12 -6.15
N VAL A 51 -13.79 -21.41 -7.17
CA VAL A 51 -13.84 -21.88 -8.56
C VAL A 51 -13.10 -23.21 -8.70
N LEU A 52 -11.88 -23.32 -8.18
CA LEU A 52 -11.13 -24.58 -8.19
C LEU A 52 -11.90 -25.69 -7.45
N ALA A 53 -12.40 -25.39 -6.24
CA ALA A 53 -13.07 -26.40 -5.44
C ALA A 53 -14.38 -26.89 -6.09
N ALA A 54 -15.07 -26.02 -6.84
CA ALA A 54 -16.22 -26.39 -7.65
C ALA A 54 -15.84 -27.28 -8.84
N ILE A 55 -14.72 -27.00 -9.53
CA ILE A 55 -14.21 -27.84 -10.62
C ILE A 55 -13.90 -29.26 -10.12
N PHE A 56 -13.30 -29.38 -8.94
CA PHE A 56 -13.03 -30.67 -8.30
C PHE A 56 -14.24 -31.31 -7.62
N SER A 57 -15.43 -30.72 -7.73
CA SER A 57 -16.69 -31.23 -7.18
C SER A 57 -16.63 -31.52 -5.67
N TYR A 58 -15.91 -30.70 -4.92
CA TYR A 58 -15.89 -30.81 -3.46
C TYR A 58 -17.28 -30.54 -2.87
N PRO A 59 -17.63 -31.16 -1.72
CA PRO A 59 -18.88 -30.87 -1.04
C PRO A 59 -18.93 -29.40 -0.59
N LEU A 60 -20.10 -28.78 -0.67
CA LEU A 60 -20.36 -27.37 -0.32
C LEU A 60 -19.76 -26.95 1.03
N GLN A 61 -19.82 -27.84 2.02
CA GLN A 61 -19.24 -27.60 3.35
C GLN A 61 -17.71 -27.38 3.29
N LYS A 62 -17.00 -28.18 2.48
CA LYS A 62 -15.54 -28.04 2.29
C LYS A 62 -15.21 -26.81 1.47
N ILE A 63 -16.02 -26.48 0.46
CA ILE A 63 -15.87 -25.24 -0.31
C ILE A 63 -15.98 -24.01 0.61
N GLY A 64 -16.98 -23.97 1.49
CA GLY A 64 -17.15 -22.90 2.47
C GLY A 64 -15.96 -22.80 3.44
N LEU A 65 -15.44 -23.93 3.92
CA LEU A 65 -14.24 -23.96 4.77
C LEU A 65 -13.00 -23.46 4.03
N PHE A 66 -12.78 -23.87 2.79
CA PHE A 66 -11.66 -23.39 1.98
C PHE A 66 -11.77 -21.90 1.69
N PHE A 67 -12.96 -21.40 1.34
CA PHE A 67 -13.19 -19.97 1.16
C PHE A 67 -12.81 -19.18 2.42
N LEU A 68 -13.33 -19.61 3.57
CA LEU A 68 -13.11 -18.95 4.86
C LEU A 68 -11.63 -19.01 5.24
N PHE A 69 -11.01 -20.18 5.13
CA PHE A 69 -9.59 -20.37 5.44
C PHE A 69 -8.69 -19.50 4.56
N THR A 70 -8.88 -19.54 3.24
CA THR A 70 -8.12 -18.70 2.29
C THR A 70 -8.34 -17.21 2.58
N PHE A 71 -9.58 -16.82 2.91
CA PHE A 71 -9.91 -15.43 3.16
C PHE A 71 -9.23 -14.91 4.43
N LEU A 72 -9.35 -15.62 5.55
CA LEU A 72 -8.70 -15.22 6.79
C LEU A 72 -7.17 -15.26 6.67
N SER A 73 -6.62 -16.32 6.07
CA SER A 73 -5.18 -16.42 5.84
C SER A 73 -4.66 -15.23 5.02
N GLY A 74 -5.31 -14.93 3.90
CA GLY A 74 -4.99 -13.75 3.10
C GLY A 74 -5.15 -12.45 3.88
N PHE A 75 -6.24 -12.29 4.64
CA PHE A 75 -6.49 -11.08 5.43
C PHE A 75 -5.35 -10.78 6.41
N PHE A 76 -4.85 -11.79 7.12
CA PHE A 76 -3.73 -11.62 8.04
C PHE A 76 -2.40 -11.38 7.31
N ILE A 77 -2.12 -12.12 6.24
CA ILE A 77 -0.87 -11.98 5.47
C ILE A 77 -0.79 -10.60 4.81
N PHE A 78 -1.80 -10.24 4.03
CA PHE A 78 -1.85 -8.95 3.33
C PHE A 78 -2.06 -7.78 4.28
N GLY A 79 -2.70 -8.00 5.44
CA GLY A 79 -2.78 -7.01 6.50
C GLY A 79 -1.45 -6.70 7.15
N GLY A 80 -0.69 -7.74 7.52
CA GLY A 80 0.66 -7.59 8.04
C GLY A 80 1.59 -6.92 7.03
N LEU A 81 1.53 -7.34 5.76
CA LEU A 81 2.30 -6.73 4.68
C LEU A 81 1.91 -5.26 4.47
N GLY A 82 0.62 -4.95 4.45
CA GLY A 82 0.12 -3.58 4.34
C GLY A 82 0.59 -2.69 5.48
N MET A 83 0.59 -3.21 6.71
CA MET A 83 1.10 -2.50 7.88
C MET A 83 2.60 -2.21 7.76
N LEU A 84 3.39 -3.20 7.33
CA LEU A 84 4.83 -3.06 7.10
C LEU A 84 5.12 -1.99 6.05
N VAL A 85 4.36 -1.98 4.95
CA VAL A 85 4.46 -0.96 3.90
C VAL A 85 4.17 0.42 4.46
N VAL A 86 3.09 0.59 5.25
CA VAL A 86 2.75 1.87 5.86
C VAL A 86 3.84 2.36 6.81
N ILE A 87 4.37 1.49 7.68
CA ILE A 87 5.44 1.83 8.63
C ILE A 87 6.71 2.25 7.89
N THR A 88 7.15 1.44 6.93
CA THR A 88 8.38 1.68 6.17
C THR A 88 8.30 2.98 5.37
N ASN A 89 7.12 3.25 4.80
CA ASN A 89 6.91 4.44 3.99
C ASN A 89 6.86 5.72 4.86
N ASN A 90 6.20 5.66 6.02
CA ASN A 90 6.18 6.78 6.97
C ASN A 90 7.58 7.08 7.54
N SER A 91 8.38 6.06 7.85
CA SER A 91 9.77 6.23 8.27
C SER A 91 10.62 6.87 7.17
N SER A 92 10.44 6.44 5.92
CA SER A 92 11.15 7.00 4.76
C SER A 92 10.80 8.47 4.52
N ALA A 93 9.52 8.83 4.64
CA ALA A 93 9.06 10.21 4.51
C ALA A 93 9.67 11.12 5.60
N ARG A 94 9.71 10.65 6.85
CA ARG A 94 10.35 11.38 7.97
C ARG A 94 11.82 11.64 7.73
N ILE A 95 12.57 10.63 7.24
CA ILE A 95 14.00 10.79 6.93
C ILE A 95 14.21 11.81 5.79
N ARG A 96 13.36 11.79 4.75
CA ARG A 96 13.42 12.77 3.66
C ARG A 96 13.09 14.19 4.12
N GLN A 97 12.11 14.34 4.99
CA GLN A 97 11.76 15.63 5.59
C GLN A 97 12.91 16.16 6.47
N ALA A 98 13.52 15.31 7.29
CA ALA A 98 14.68 15.68 8.10
C ALA A 98 15.88 16.14 7.24
N ARG A 99 16.16 15.45 6.12
CA ARG A 99 17.20 15.88 5.16
C ARG A 99 16.87 17.19 4.45
N LYS A 100 15.61 17.41 4.05
CA LYS A 100 15.17 18.68 3.44
C LYS A 100 15.30 19.84 4.45
N ALA A 101 14.91 19.64 5.71
CA ALA A 101 15.03 20.65 6.77
C ALA A 101 16.50 20.98 7.10
N SER A 102 17.37 19.97 7.16
CA SER A 102 18.82 20.15 7.36
C SER A 102 19.48 20.96 6.24
N ASN A 103 19.12 20.72 4.98
CA ASN A 103 19.65 21.49 3.85
C ASN A 103 19.19 22.96 3.86
N VAL A 104 17.96 23.25 4.29
CA VAL A 104 17.47 24.64 4.43
C VAL A 104 18.25 25.40 5.50
N HIS A 105 18.55 24.75 6.64
CA HIS A 105 19.33 25.36 7.72
C HIS A 105 20.78 25.68 7.26
N ASN A 106 21.40 24.78 6.48
CA ASN A 106 22.75 24.98 5.98
C ASN A 106 22.85 26.10 4.91
N THR A 107 21.75 26.37 4.19
CA THR A 107 21.71 27.41 3.15
C THR A 107 21.54 28.82 3.74
N GLN A 108 20.95 28.96 4.94
CA GLN A 108 20.80 30.26 5.62
C GLN A 108 22.05 30.68 6.39
N GLY A 109 22.86 29.73 6.88
CA GLY A 109 24.12 30.04 7.58
C GLY A 109 25.26 30.55 6.69
N GLY A 110 25.21 30.29 5.38
CA GLY A 110 26.25 30.71 4.43
C GLY A 110 26.04 32.08 3.77
N ARG A 111 24.92 32.77 4.04
CA ARG A 111 24.55 34.01 3.31
C ARG A 111 24.89 35.32 4.05
N TYR A 112 25.47 35.23 5.26
CA TYR A 112 25.87 36.38 6.08
C TYR A 112 27.36 36.32 6.47
N GLY A 113 28.21 35.76 5.61
CA GLY A 113 29.65 35.63 5.83
C GLY A 113 30.44 36.11 4.61
N SER A 114 30.40 37.41 4.34
CA SER A 114 31.35 38.13 3.49
C SER A 114 31.33 39.62 3.83
#